data_AF-A0A2A8ZZG7-F1
#
_entry.id   AF-A0A2A8ZZG7-F1
#
_cell.length_a   1.000
_cell.length_b   1.000
_cell.length_c   1.000
_cell.angle_alpha   90.00
_cell.angle_beta   90.00
_cell.angle_gamma   90.00
#
_symmetry.space_group_name_H-M   'P 1'
#
loop_
_entity.id
_entity.type
_entity.pdbx_description
1 polymer ?
#
loop_
_entity_poly.entity_id
_entity_poly.type
_entity_poly.pdbx_seq_one_letter_code
_entity_poly.pdbx_strand_id
1 'polypeptide(L)'
;MTLKDEGMYLPSSTFNAQFLVESIDKDNYKILFLSNNNATVELAKEWIKLLTPALNVDKEIDTMVNEPKISNYEKGDHKVRIGLTMVDKMLYVQVKSN
;
A
#
# COMPACT_ATOMS: atom_id res chain seq x y z
N MET A 1 -12.11 2.75 0.23
CA MET A 1 -12.17 3.90 1.16
C MET A 1 -11.02 4.85 0.87
N THR A 2 -11.25 6.16 0.84
CA THR A 2 -10.23 7.20 0.59
C THR A 2 -10.05 8.08 1.82
N LEU A 3 -8.81 8.45 2.14
CA LEU A 3 -8.49 9.42 3.20
C LEU A 3 -7.58 10.54 2.68
N LYS A 4 -7.81 11.73 3.21
CA LYS A 4 -7.07 12.96 2.88
C LYS A 4 -7.02 13.85 4.12
N ASP A 5 -5.82 14.32 4.44
CA ASP A 5 -5.59 15.45 5.34
C ASP A 5 -5.34 16.72 4.50
N GLU A 6 -6.13 17.76 4.73
CA GLU A 6 -6.09 19.02 3.98
C GLU A 6 -4.82 19.83 4.24
N GLY A 7 -4.12 19.59 5.35
CA GLY A 7 -2.87 20.28 5.70
C GLY A 7 -1.61 19.69 5.09
N MET A 8 -1.72 18.59 4.32
CA MET A 8 -0.56 17.82 3.85
C MET A 8 -0.41 17.78 2.33
N TYR A 9 0.83 17.49 1.90
CA TYR A 9 1.17 17.30 0.50
C TYR A 9 0.24 16.28 -0.18
N LEU A 10 -0.29 16.66 -1.33
CA LEU A 10 -1.03 15.79 -2.24
C LEU A 10 -0.35 15.90 -3.61
N PRO A 11 0.26 14.82 -4.13
CA PRO A 11 0.85 14.86 -5.45
C PRO A 11 -0.19 15.20 -6.52
N SER A 12 0.25 15.94 -7.54
CA SER A 12 -0.56 16.19 -8.73
C SER A 12 -0.83 14.86 -9.45
N SER A 13 -2.01 14.72 -10.06
CA SER A 13 -2.47 13.49 -10.73
C SER A 13 -2.78 12.29 -9.80
N THR A 14 -2.93 12.51 -8.49
CA THR A 14 -3.55 11.53 -7.58
C THR A 14 -5.05 11.38 -7.82
N PHE A 15 -5.65 10.31 -7.32
CA PHE A 15 -7.11 10.13 -7.20
C PHE A 15 -7.74 11.04 -6.11
N ASN A 16 -7.17 12.24 -5.88
CA ASN A 16 -7.50 13.17 -4.78
C ASN A 16 -7.45 12.52 -3.37
N ALA A 17 -6.59 11.52 -3.19
CA ALA A 17 -6.43 10.79 -1.94
C ALA A 17 -4.96 10.51 -1.65
N GLN A 18 -4.62 10.49 -0.36
CA GLN A 18 -3.28 10.13 0.15
C GLN A 18 -3.19 8.66 0.55
N PHE A 19 -4.36 8.04 0.74
CA PHE A 19 -4.54 6.64 1.07
C PHE A 19 -5.82 6.13 0.41
N LEU A 20 -5.75 4.96 -0.20
CA LEU A 20 -6.87 4.32 -0.89
C LEU A 20 -6.80 2.80 -0.70
N VAL A 21 -7.91 2.21 -0.27
CA VAL A 21 -8.12 0.75 -0.27
C VAL A 21 -9.14 0.40 -1.35
N GLU A 22 -8.74 -0.46 -2.27
CA GLU A 22 -9.55 -1.02 -3.36
C GLU A 22 -9.68 -2.54 -3.17
N SER A 23 -10.92 -3.04 -3.16
CA SER A 23 -11.17 -4.47 -3.33
C SER A 23 -11.12 -4.79 -4.82
N ILE A 24 -10.40 -5.85 -5.18
CA ILE A 24 -10.36 -6.37 -6.55
C ILE A 24 -11.46 -7.43 -6.68
N ASP A 25 -11.47 -8.40 -5.75
CA ASP A 25 -12.51 -9.42 -5.59
C ASP A 25 -12.41 -9.99 -4.15
N LYS A 26 -12.98 -11.18 -3.91
CA LYS A 26 -12.96 -11.82 -2.59
C LYS A 26 -11.52 -12.22 -2.24
N ASP A 27 -11.05 -11.72 -1.09
CA ASP A 27 -9.71 -11.97 -0.54
C ASP A 27 -8.55 -11.28 -1.32
N ASN A 28 -8.84 -10.58 -2.42
CA ASN A 28 -7.86 -9.85 -3.22
C ASN A 28 -8.08 -8.33 -3.13
N TYR A 29 -7.02 -7.58 -2.81
CA TYR A 29 -7.12 -6.13 -2.62
C TYR A 29 -5.83 -5.40 -3.01
N LYS A 30 -5.96 -4.08 -3.13
CA LYS A 30 -4.87 -3.16 -3.37
C LYS A 30 -4.98 -1.97 -2.42
N ILE A 31 -3.87 -1.62 -1.78
CA ILE A 31 -3.73 -0.42 -0.96
C ILE A 31 -2.76 0.50 -1.65
N LEU A 32 -3.15 1.75 -1.87
CA LEU A 32 -2.30 2.82 -2.38
C LEU A 32 -2.07 3.84 -1.27
N PHE A 33 -0.84 4.32 -1.12
CA PHE A 33 -0.49 5.24 -0.04
C PHE A 33 0.71 6.12 -0.40
N LEU A 34 0.77 7.31 0.21
CA LEU A 34 1.94 8.17 0.13
C LEU A 34 3.09 7.60 0.95
N SER A 35 4.23 7.36 0.29
CA SER A 35 5.42 6.81 0.94
C SER A 35 6.23 7.85 1.71
N ASN A 36 6.07 9.13 1.39
CA ASN A 36 6.74 10.23 2.09
C ASN A 36 5.95 10.75 3.31
N ASN A 37 4.88 10.06 3.69
CA ASN A 37 4.12 10.36 4.89
C ASN A 37 4.06 9.12 5.78
N ASN A 38 4.70 9.19 6.95
CA ASN A 38 4.78 8.08 7.89
C ASN A 38 3.39 7.59 8.33
N ALA A 39 2.41 8.48 8.48
CA ALA A 39 1.07 8.09 8.91
C ALA A 39 0.38 7.19 7.86
N THR A 40 0.54 7.47 6.57
CA THR A 40 -0.04 6.63 5.50
C THR A 40 0.72 5.33 5.29
N VAL A 41 2.02 5.30 5.59
CA VAL A 41 2.84 4.07 5.62
C VAL A 41 2.36 3.14 6.74
N GLU A 42 2.26 3.64 7.97
CA GLU A 42 1.79 2.85 9.11
C GLU A 42 0.32 2.42 8.94
N LEU A 43 -0.51 3.30 8.39
CA LEU A 43 -1.89 2.95 8.07
C LEU A 43 -1.98 1.81 7.05
N ALA A 44 -1.11 1.78 6.03
CA ALA A 44 -1.07 0.68 5.08
C ALA A 44 -0.74 -0.66 5.76
N LYS A 45 0.22 -0.68 6.68
CA LYS A 45 0.59 -1.86 7.46
C LYS A 45 -0.59 -2.37 8.29
N GLU A 46 -1.26 -1.47 9.02
CA GLU A 46 -2.40 -1.84 9.86
C GLU A 46 -3.62 -2.32 9.05
N TRP A 47 -3.88 -1.74 7.88
CA TRP A 47 -4.93 -2.26 7.00
C TRP A 47 -4.63 -3.66 6.46
N ILE A 48 -3.37 -3.98 6.15
CA ILE A 48 -3.00 -5.33 5.72
C ILE A 48 -3.21 -6.33 6.86
N LYS A 49 -2.81 -5.99 8.08
CA LYS A 49 -3.06 -6.83 9.27
C LYS A 49 -4.56 -7.00 9.54
N LEU A 50 -5.36 -5.96 9.32
CA LEU A 50 -6.81 -6.03 9.48
C LEU A 50 -7.47 -6.94 8.43
N LEU A 51 -7.10 -6.77 7.16
CA LEU A 51 -7.71 -7.51 6.04
C LEU A 51 -7.16 -8.94 5.92
N THR A 52 -5.93 -9.16 6.36
CA THR A 52 -5.22 -10.45 6.25
C THR A 52 -4.34 -10.67 7.49
N PRO A 53 -4.91 -11.09 8.64
CA PRO A 53 -4.19 -11.16 9.91
C PRO A 53 -2.93 -12.05 9.93
N ALA A 54 -2.87 -13.06 9.06
CA ALA A 54 -1.71 -13.95 8.92
C ALA A 54 -0.58 -13.35 8.07
N LEU A 55 -0.80 -12.20 7.42
CA LEU A 55 0.14 -11.56 6.51
C LEU A 55 0.83 -10.37 7.19
N ASN A 56 2.14 -10.49 7.40
CA ASN A 56 2.99 -9.37 7.82
C ASN A 56 3.95 -9.02 6.68
N VAL A 57 3.87 -7.78 6.20
CA VAL A 57 4.76 -7.24 5.14
C VAL A 57 5.42 -5.92 5.52
N ASP A 58 5.52 -5.64 6.83
CA ASP A 58 6.00 -4.36 7.35
C ASP A 58 7.43 -4.07 6.86
N LYS A 59 8.32 -5.07 6.93
CA LYS A 59 9.71 -4.96 6.46
C LYS A 59 9.79 -4.70 4.97
N GLU A 60 8.95 -5.35 4.17
CA GLU A 60 8.94 -5.18 2.72
C GLU A 60 8.44 -3.79 2.32
N ILE A 61 7.43 -3.26 3.03
CA ILE A 61 6.97 -1.87 2.88
C ILE A 61 8.10 -0.90 3.22
N ASP A 62 8.75 -1.06 4.37
CA ASP A 62 9.85 -0.18 4.80
C ASP A 62 11.04 -0.23 3.83
N THR A 63 11.34 -1.41 3.31
CA THR A 63 12.37 -1.58 2.27
C THR A 63 11.99 -0.81 1.01
N MET A 64 10.74 -0.92 0.54
CA MET A 64 10.27 -0.21 -0.65
C MET A 64 10.26 1.32 -0.48
N VAL A 65 9.94 1.80 0.72
CA VAL A 65 9.95 3.24 1.04
C VAL A 65 11.37 3.81 0.93
N ASN A 66 12.37 3.08 1.42
CA ASN A 66 13.77 3.52 1.43
C ASN A 66 14.51 3.24 0.12
N GLU A 67 14.20 2.11 -0.53
CA GLU A 67 14.85 1.63 -1.74
C GLU A 67 13.79 1.25 -2.80
N PRO A 68 13.25 2.24 -3.55
CA PRO A 68 12.10 2.00 -4.42
C PRO A 68 12.41 1.04 -5.58
N LYS A 69 12.04 -0.22 -5.41
CA LYS A 69 12.20 -1.28 -6.42
C LYS A 69 11.04 -2.27 -6.35
N ILE A 70 10.29 -2.36 -7.45
CA ILE A 70 9.14 -3.28 -7.55
C ILE A 70 9.57 -4.68 -7.13
N SER A 71 8.84 -5.25 -6.19
CA SER A 71 9.16 -6.53 -5.58
C SER A 71 7.90 -7.39 -5.44
N ASN A 72 8.07 -8.70 -5.61
CA ASN A 72 7.00 -9.69 -5.44
C ASN A 72 7.43 -10.68 -4.36
N TYR A 73 6.49 -11.09 -3.53
CA TYR A 73 6.71 -11.98 -2.40
C TYR A 73 5.62 -13.04 -2.36
N GLU A 74 5.97 -14.25 -1.93
CA GLU A 74 5.01 -15.29 -1.55
C GLU A 74 5.08 -15.46 -0.03
N LYS A 75 3.96 -15.26 0.67
CA LYS A 75 3.86 -15.38 2.12
C LYS A 75 2.61 -16.17 2.49
N GLY A 76 2.83 -17.42 2.93
CA GLY A 76 1.75 -18.38 3.14
C GLY A 76 0.94 -18.55 1.86
N ASP A 77 -0.38 -18.44 1.97
CA ASP A 77 -1.31 -18.60 0.83
C ASP A 77 -1.51 -17.30 0.02
N HIS A 78 -0.60 -16.33 0.14
CA HIS A 78 -0.73 -15.02 -0.50
C HIS A 78 0.47 -14.66 -1.38
N LYS A 79 0.17 -14.08 -2.54
CA LYS A 79 1.10 -13.35 -3.40
C LYS A 79 0.98 -11.86 -3.14
N VAL A 80 2.09 -11.23 -2.77
CA VAL A 80 2.16 -9.80 -2.49
C VAL A 80 3.04 -9.11 -3.51
N ARG A 81 2.55 -8.03 -4.11
CA ARG A 81 3.33 -7.15 -4.97
C ARG A 81 3.37 -5.76 -4.38
N ILE A 82 4.57 -5.23 -4.17
CA ILE A 82 4.78 -3.86 -3.71
C ILE A 82 5.47 -3.09 -4.84
N GLY A 83 4.94 -1.92 -5.19
CA GLY A 83 5.44 -1.17 -6.34
C GLY A 83 5.13 0.32 -6.31
N LEU A 84 5.80 1.04 -7.21
CA LEU A 84 5.56 2.45 -7.49
C LEU A 84 4.37 2.60 -8.44
N THR A 85 3.58 3.66 -8.23
CA THR A 85 2.62 4.13 -9.22
C THR A 85 3.28 5.16 -10.14
N MET A 86 2.56 5.64 -11.17
CA MET A 86 3.01 6.78 -11.98
C MET A 86 2.88 8.13 -11.24
N VAL A 87 2.19 8.13 -10.09
CA VAL A 87 1.98 9.32 -9.27
C VAL A 87 3.16 9.44 -8.30
N ASP A 88 3.73 10.65 -8.22
CA ASP A 88 4.92 10.89 -7.40
C ASP A 88 4.69 10.47 -5.94
N LYS A 89 5.69 9.79 -5.37
CA LYS A 89 5.69 9.25 -3.99
C LYS A 89 4.50 8.36 -3.62
N MET A 90 3.71 7.88 -4.59
CA MET A 90 2.63 6.94 -4.33
C MET A 90 3.10 5.51 -4.57
N LEU A 91 3.05 4.70 -3.51
CA LEU A 91 3.27 3.27 -3.56
C LEU A 91 1.94 2.52 -3.56
N TYR A 92 1.99 1.26 -3.97
CA TYR A 92 0.90 0.32 -3.74
C TYR A 92 1.42 -0.99 -3.17
N VAL A 93 0.56 -1.63 -2.38
CA VAL A 93 0.65 -3.04 -1.99
C VAL A 93 -0.57 -3.73 -2.59
N GLN A 94 -0.34 -4.73 -3.42
CA GLN A 94 -1.37 -5.60 -3.95
C GLN A 94 -1.23 -6.98 -3.31
N VAL A 95 -2.30 -7.47 -2.72
CA VAL A 95 -2.37 -8.80 -2.11
C VAL A 95 -3.35 -9.64 -2.92
N LYS A 96 -2.90 -10.84 -3.27
CA LYS A 96 -3.73 -11.86 -3.89
C LYS A 96 -3.64 -13.17 -3.12
N SER A 97 -4.77 -13.81 -2.87
CA SER A 97 -4.81 -15.21 -2.44
C SER A 97 -4.40 -16.12 -3.60
N ASN A 98 -3.74 -17.23 -3.26
CA ASN A 98 -3.33 -18.27 -4.22
C ASN A 98 -4.50 -19.08 -4.76
#